data_AF-A0A1V0N467-F1
#
_entry.id   AF-A0A1V0N467-F1
#
_cell.length_a   1.000
_cell.length_b   1.000
_cell.length_c   1.000
_cell.angle_alpha   90.00
_cell.angle_beta   90.00
_cell.angle_gamma   90.00
#
_symmetry.space_group_name_H-M   'P 1'
#
loop_
_entity.id
_entity.type
_entity.pdbx_description
1 polymer ?
#
loop_
_entity_poly.entity_id
_entity_poly.type
_entity_poly.pdbx_seq_one_letter_code
_entity_poly.pdbx_strand_id
1 'polypeptide(L)'
;MEGHRIEDLLRLKNIENVIIDSTGKRIAALAGSTYRDYKKKEFNKYIYILKEDLSTERVIQGTGIKCIDISDTGRLLYADGHGIHITGNGFSDLNIKFDGGIQQAKWMGDKILFTATVKKHSSPEDAYFFEENDPLNEMYLLDLSHGIKKITGNIHIWEFDNDGENIYAVTSSKPMESCWYNSSVSKIYLDGKVEKVYDPDFRELGKITVNGNRAAFLESIMSDRGVISGDIILLENGHAKNITMGSETTYSHIEFHKNSMYALENHMGTFTIRNMESGKAIWKGSGIVYPVFSPAFSTNGNIFVFPYSNEKEIAEIVRVESGKVSRSGINSELQNLKAYPSELVEWKSSDGKDIYGFFRSEGSEKPVIVYIHGGPTSFSYPAFIDRTTMYLGAGFSVFLPNYRGSIGMGRQYAESNRGDMGGMDFEDVITGINYLKKQGKIKTDRIYITGGSYGGYISALAIMKSDIFKASVSLYGISDWISFHGVSNLYNWDRVHMNDDPYNFRKYDGFSAIRMDHDVKTPVLLMHGVEDPYVPIGQYYEFYRFLKEHGKSVRLLVYPREGHGFTEKDHMITQYKETIDFFNRYK
;
A
#
# COMPACT_ATOMS: atom_id res chain seq x y z
N MET A 1 21.84 -22.96 -5.91
CA MET A 1 20.87 -22.37 -6.86
C MET A 1 21.35 -20.96 -7.16
N GLU A 2 21.47 -20.60 -8.44
CA GLU A 2 21.93 -19.27 -8.91
C GLU A 2 20.79 -18.22 -8.96
N GLY A 3 19.64 -18.52 -8.37
CA GLY A 3 18.48 -17.62 -8.31
C GLY A 3 18.45 -16.77 -7.04
N HIS A 4 17.54 -15.79 -7.01
CA HIS A 4 17.33 -14.94 -5.82
C HIS A 4 16.94 -15.77 -4.59
N ARG A 5 17.39 -15.31 -3.43
CA ARG A 5 17.04 -15.87 -2.12
C ARG A 5 16.46 -14.79 -1.23
N ILE A 6 15.78 -15.20 -0.16
CA ILE A 6 15.13 -14.27 0.76
C ILE A 6 16.12 -13.24 1.34
N GLU A 7 17.39 -13.61 1.50
CA GLU A 7 18.45 -12.70 1.92
C GLU A 7 18.64 -11.50 0.96
N ASP A 8 18.39 -11.66 -0.33
CA ASP A 8 18.51 -10.60 -1.32
C ASP A 8 17.40 -9.55 -1.11
N LEU A 9 16.16 -10.00 -0.85
CA LEU A 9 15.04 -9.12 -0.49
C LEU A 9 15.28 -8.43 0.86
N LEU A 10 15.92 -9.12 1.80
CA LEU A 10 16.25 -8.57 3.12
C LEU A 10 17.35 -7.50 3.10
N ARG A 11 18.15 -7.44 2.02
CA ARG A 11 19.19 -6.41 1.81
C ARG A 11 18.68 -5.15 1.14
N LEU A 12 17.57 -5.24 0.42
CA LEU A 12 16.95 -4.09 -0.27
C LEU A 12 16.65 -2.96 0.72
N LYS A 13 17.03 -1.74 0.36
CA LYS A 13 16.52 -0.53 1.00
C LYS A 13 15.22 -0.15 0.33
N ASN A 14 14.12 -0.25 1.08
CA ASN A 14 12.81 0.16 0.60
C ASN A 14 12.74 1.68 0.64
N ILE A 15 12.66 2.35 -0.50
CA ILE A 15 12.60 3.82 -0.57
C ILE A 15 11.14 4.23 -0.43
N GLU A 16 10.83 4.97 0.63
CA GLU A 16 9.46 5.22 1.11
C GLU A 16 8.97 6.63 0.78
N ASN A 17 9.88 7.60 0.68
CA ASN A 17 9.55 8.98 0.34
C ASN A 17 10.78 9.65 -0.28
N VAL A 18 10.57 10.57 -1.22
CA VAL A 18 11.62 11.41 -1.80
C VAL A 18 11.09 12.81 -2.04
N ILE A 19 11.88 13.81 -1.66
CA ILE A 19 11.52 15.22 -1.75
C ILE A 19 12.69 15.98 -2.37
N ILE A 20 12.40 16.85 -3.33
CA ILE A 20 13.37 17.77 -3.91
C ILE A 20 13.16 19.18 -3.36
N ASP A 21 14.25 19.91 -3.13
CA ASP A 21 14.17 21.30 -2.70
C ASP A 21 13.76 22.23 -3.85
N SER A 22 13.33 23.45 -3.48
CA SER A 22 12.93 24.50 -4.43
C SER A 22 14.02 24.85 -5.44
N THR A 23 15.30 24.69 -5.07
CA THR A 23 16.45 25.00 -5.94
C THR A 23 16.79 23.87 -6.93
N GLY A 24 16.34 22.64 -6.67
CA GLY A 24 16.66 21.46 -7.45
C GLY A 24 18.04 20.86 -7.17
N LYS A 25 18.77 21.39 -6.18
CA LYS A 25 20.16 21.01 -5.87
C LYS A 25 20.27 19.96 -4.78
N ARG A 26 19.23 19.81 -3.95
CA ARG A 26 19.21 18.85 -2.85
C ARG A 26 17.97 17.98 -2.92
N ILE A 27 18.17 16.69 -2.69
CA ILE A 27 17.11 15.70 -2.59
C ILE A 27 17.25 15.00 -1.24
N ALA A 28 16.15 14.87 -0.51
CA ALA A 28 16.09 14.03 0.68
C ALA A 28 15.24 12.80 0.37
N ALA A 29 15.71 11.62 0.76
CA ALA A 29 14.96 10.38 0.61
C ALA A 29 14.93 9.58 1.90
N LEU A 30 13.73 9.19 2.31
CA LEU A 30 13.51 8.27 3.43
C LEU A 30 13.50 6.85 2.89
N ALA A 31 14.33 5.98 3.45
CA ALA A 31 14.33 4.55 3.16
C ALA A 31 14.33 3.72 4.44
N GLY A 32 13.79 2.50 4.36
CA GLY A 32 13.72 1.55 5.46
C GLY A 32 14.39 0.22 5.13
N SER A 33 14.73 -0.54 6.18
CA SER A 33 14.92 -1.99 6.03
C SER A 33 13.61 -2.66 5.63
N THR A 34 13.68 -3.81 4.95
CA THR A 34 12.50 -4.60 4.58
C THR A 34 11.94 -5.45 5.73
N TYR A 35 12.64 -5.49 6.86
CA TYR A 35 12.25 -6.21 8.06
C TYR A 35 12.49 -5.36 9.31
N ARG A 36 11.78 -5.67 10.39
CA ARG A 36 12.03 -5.17 11.74
C ARG A 36 12.81 -6.18 12.57
N ASP A 37 13.61 -5.68 13.50
CA ASP A 37 14.28 -6.51 14.49
C ASP A 37 13.29 -6.88 15.60
N TYR A 38 13.19 -8.17 15.94
CA TYR A 38 12.21 -8.65 16.92
C TYR A 38 12.41 -8.04 18.33
N LYS A 39 13.64 -7.63 18.68
CA LYS A 39 13.94 -6.96 19.96
C LYS A 39 13.56 -5.49 19.93
N LYS A 40 13.79 -4.82 18.80
CA LYS A 40 13.53 -3.38 18.67
C LYS A 40 12.07 -3.08 18.29
N LYS A 41 11.37 -4.04 17.70
CA LYS A 41 10.00 -3.92 17.14
C LYS A 41 9.85 -2.84 16.06
N GLU A 42 10.93 -2.24 15.59
CA GLU A 42 10.94 -1.17 14.58
C GLU A 42 11.85 -1.50 13.40
N PHE A 43 11.54 -0.90 12.26
CA PHE A 43 12.40 -0.93 11.07
C PHE A 43 13.55 0.07 11.25
N ASN A 44 14.73 -0.30 10.76
CA ASN A 44 15.80 0.68 10.63
C ASN A 44 15.42 1.66 9.51
N LYS A 45 15.56 2.96 9.77
CA LYS A 45 15.27 4.04 8.84
C LYS A 45 16.54 4.80 8.51
N TYR A 46 16.60 5.32 7.29
CA TYR A 46 17.73 6.04 6.72
C TYR A 46 17.19 7.24 5.96
N ILE A 47 17.67 8.44 6.26
CA ILE A 47 17.45 9.63 5.45
C ILE A 47 18.72 9.88 4.65
N TYR A 48 18.64 9.68 3.33
CA TYR A 48 19.69 10.00 2.39
C TYR A 48 19.54 11.45 1.94
N ILE A 49 20.59 12.24 2.13
CA ILE A 49 20.70 13.59 1.57
C ILE A 49 21.60 13.48 0.33
N LEU A 50 21.02 13.75 -0.83
CA LEU A 50 21.68 13.60 -2.13
C LEU A 50 21.90 14.97 -2.77
N LYS A 51 23.01 15.07 -3.51
CA LYS A 51 23.32 16.20 -4.37
C LYS A 51 22.58 16.09 -5.71
N GLU A 52 22.69 17.12 -6.54
CA GLU A 52 22.11 17.18 -7.89
C GLU A 52 22.51 15.99 -8.79
N ASP A 53 23.73 15.47 -8.63
CA ASP A 53 24.24 14.30 -9.35
C ASP A 53 23.83 12.95 -8.74
N LEU A 54 22.94 12.97 -7.75
CA LEU A 54 22.46 11.83 -6.96
C LEU A 54 23.53 11.12 -6.12
N SER A 55 24.73 11.70 -5.98
CA SER A 55 25.71 11.22 -5.01
C SER A 55 25.24 11.49 -3.58
N THR A 56 25.47 10.54 -2.68
CA THR A 56 25.11 10.67 -1.27
C THR A 56 26.06 11.64 -0.57
N GLU A 57 25.52 12.72 -0.02
CA GLU A 57 26.25 13.69 0.79
C GLU A 57 26.31 13.27 2.26
N ARG A 58 25.15 12.88 2.82
CA ARG A 58 25.00 12.49 4.23
C ARG A 58 23.90 11.43 4.35
N VAL A 59 24.06 10.53 5.31
CA VAL A 59 23.01 9.60 5.73
C VAL A 59 22.72 9.81 7.21
N ILE A 60 21.45 9.99 7.56
CA ILE A 60 20.99 10.01 8.95
C ILE A 60 20.31 8.66 9.21
N GLN A 61 20.75 7.94 10.23
CA GLN A 61 20.15 6.66 10.62
C GLN A 61 19.32 6.83 11.89
N GLY A 62 18.15 6.21 11.91
CA GLY A 62 17.27 6.20 13.08
C GLY A 62 16.29 5.04 13.03
N THR A 63 15.32 5.08 13.93
CA THR A 63 14.12 4.23 13.89
C THR A 63 12.91 5.13 14.11
N GLY A 64 11.69 4.61 13.93
CA GLY A 64 10.47 5.40 14.15
C GLY A 64 10.21 6.56 13.16
N ILE A 65 11.14 6.91 12.26
CA ILE A 65 10.98 8.01 11.30
C ILE A 65 9.75 7.79 10.42
N LYS A 66 8.81 8.75 10.49
CA LYS A 66 7.50 8.70 9.81
C LYS A 66 7.43 9.58 8.58
N CYS A 67 8.07 10.74 8.60
CA CYS A 67 8.01 11.70 7.52
C CYS A 67 9.29 12.53 7.42
N ILE A 68 9.50 13.08 6.22
CA ILE A 68 10.52 14.07 5.90
C ILE A 68 9.86 15.23 5.14
N ASP A 69 10.45 16.42 5.20
CA ASP A 69 10.05 17.58 4.39
C ASP A 69 11.22 18.57 4.21
N ILE A 70 11.16 19.44 3.21
CA ILE A 70 12.21 20.44 2.94
C ILE A 70 11.59 21.83 2.81
N SER A 71 12.06 22.79 3.61
CA SER A 71 11.61 24.18 3.50
C SER A 71 12.11 24.82 2.20
N ASP A 72 11.51 25.94 1.79
CA ASP A 72 12.01 26.75 0.66
C ASP A 72 13.46 27.22 0.83
N THR A 73 13.93 27.35 2.07
CA THR A 73 15.32 27.72 2.39
C THR A 73 16.30 26.54 2.37
N GLY A 74 15.82 25.32 2.09
CA GLY A 74 16.64 24.10 2.03
C GLY A 74 16.93 23.45 3.39
N ARG A 75 16.20 23.79 4.46
CA ARG A 75 16.23 23.09 5.75
C ARG A 75 15.43 21.80 5.68
N LEU A 76 16.04 20.69 6.11
CA LEU A 76 15.41 19.39 6.21
C LEU A 76 14.69 19.27 7.55
N LEU A 77 13.43 18.84 7.49
CA LEU A 77 12.56 18.45 8.58
C LEU A 77 12.39 16.93 8.56
N TYR A 78 12.46 16.27 9.71
CA TYR A 78 11.98 14.89 9.86
C TYR A 78 11.40 14.65 11.26
N ALA A 79 10.47 13.70 11.36
CA ALA A 79 9.84 13.34 12.63
C ALA A 79 9.94 11.83 12.89
N ASP A 80 10.30 11.46 14.13
CA ASP A 80 10.54 10.07 14.58
C ASP A 80 9.45 9.54 15.54
N GLY A 81 8.30 10.22 15.56
CA GLY A 81 7.19 9.91 16.46
C GLY A 81 7.35 10.48 17.87
N HIS A 82 8.55 10.86 18.31
CA HIS A 82 8.82 11.43 19.64
C HIS A 82 9.24 12.90 19.58
N GLY A 83 9.72 13.35 18.43
CA GLY A 83 10.12 14.72 18.23
C GLY A 83 10.19 15.12 16.77
N ILE A 84 10.39 16.42 16.61
CA ILE A 84 10.62 17.10 15.34
C ILE A 84 12.08 17.50 15.28
N HIS A 85 12.76 17.10 14.20
CA HIS A 85 14.16 17.35 13.97
C HIS A 85 14.35 18.26 12.77
N ILE A 86 15.19 19.29 12.91
CA ILE A 86 15.50 20.26 11.85
C ILE A 86 17.01 20.29 11.67
N THR A 87 17.49 20.07 10.46
CA THR A 87 18.91 20.03 10.10
C THR A 87 19.17 20.69 8.74
N GLY A 88 20.39 21.16 8.51
CA GLY A 88 20.87 21.66 7.22
C GLY A 88 21.25 23.14 7.20
N ASN A 89 21.86 23.57 6.08
CA ASN A 89 22.32 24.95 5.85
C ASN A 89 23.30 25.55 6.88
N GLY A 90 24.10 24.71 7.55
CA GLY A 90 25.09 25.19 8.51
C GLY A 90 24.51 25.70 9.84
N PHE A 91 23.22 25.48 10.09
CA PHE A 91 22.60 25.75 11.40
C PHE A 91 22.83 24.58 12.36
N SER A 92 22.78 24.88 13.66
CA SER A 92 22.75 23.85 14.71
C SER A 92 21.50 22.98 14.56
N ASP A 93 21.67 21.65 14.57
CA ASP A 93 20.56 20.71 14.57
C ASP A 93 19.61 21.01 15.74
N LEU A 94 18.33 21.21 15.45
CA LEU A 94 17.28 21.43 16.45
C LEU A 94 16.49 20.15 16.64
N ASN A 95 16.28 19.76 17.89
CA ASN A 95 15.43 18.65 18.28
C ASN A 95 14.37 19.14 19.26
N ILE A 96 13.11 19.06 18.84
CA ILE A 96 11.95 19.54 19.59
C ILE A 96 11.14 18.33 19.98
N LYS A 97 11.12 18.03 21.28
CA LYS A 97 10.36 16.91 21.83
C LYS A 97 8.87 17.24 21.88
N PHE A 98 8.06 16.23 21.65
CA PHE A 98 6.61 16.29 21.84
C PHE A 98 6.13 15.06 22.59
N ASP A 99 5.28 15.25 23.60
CA ASP A 99 4.72 14.16 24.39
C ASP A 99 3.48 13.58 23.69
N GLY A 100 3.72 12.91 22.56
CA GLY A 100 2.70 12.29 21.72
C GLY A 100 3.31 11.69 20.47
N GLY A 101 2.58 10.77 19.84
CA GLY A 101 3.01 10.08 18.63
C GLY A 101 2.79 10.93 17.38
N ILE A 102 3.83 11.62 16.91
CA ILE A 102 3.76 12.41 15.67
C ILE A 102 3.54 11.48 14.45
N GLN A 103 2.56 11.79 13.63
CA GLN A 103 2.21 11.00 12.43
C GLN A 103 2.67 11.67 11.13
N GLN A 104 2.51 12.98 11.01
CA GLN A 104 2.89 13.77 9.83
C GLN A 104 3.39 15.15 10.28
N ALA A 105 4.41 15.70 9.61
CA ALA A 105 4.92 17.05 9.82
C ALA A 105 5.33 17.67 8.48
N LYS A 106 4.96 18.93 8.24
CA LYS A 106 5.25 19.69 7.03
C LYS A 106 5.59 21.14 7.37
N TRP A 107 6.41 21.78 6.54
CA TRP A 107 6.63 23.22 6.63
C TRP A 107 5.36 24.00 6.27
N MET A 108 5.17 25.14 6.93
CA MET A 108 4.15 26.15 6.66
C MET A 108 4.83 27.52 6.77
N GLY A 109 5.47 27.95 5.69
CA GLY A 109 6.37 29.10 5.71
C GLY A 109 7.58 28.87 6.62
N ASP A 110 7.72 29.69 7.67
CA ASP A 110 8.77 29.58 8.69
C ASP A 110 8.36 28.72 9.92
N LYS A 111 7.13 28.21 9.92
CA LYS A 111 6.56 27.36 10.98
C LYS A 111 6.45 25.92 10.51
N ILE A 112 6.11 25.03 11.44
CA ILE A 112 5.89 23.60 11.16
C ILE A 112 4.48 23.23 11.61
N LEU A 113 3.70 22.71 10.68
CA LEU A 113 2.39 22.12 10.95
C LEU A 113 2.58 20.61 11.10
N PHE A 114 2.02 20.01 12.14
CA PHE A 114 2.14 18.57 12.36
C PHE A 114 0.90 17.98 12.99
N THR A 115 0.70 16.68 12.81
CA THR A 115 -0.33 15.91 13.49
C THR A 115 0.30 14.95 14.50
N ALA A 116 -0.35 14.81 15.64
CA ALA A 116 0.10 13.89 16.67
C ALA A 116 -1.06 13.29 17.46
N THR A 117 -0.83 12.07 17.93
CA THR A 117 -1.73 11.35 18.83
C THR A 117 -1.18 11.44 20.25
N VAL A 118 -1.84 12.17 21.13
CA VAL A 118 -1.45 12.26 22.55
C VAL A 118 -2.03 11.04 23.29
N LYS A 119 -1.14 10.17 23.79
CA LYS A 119 -1.56 8.94 24.48
C LYS A 119 -2.29 9.29 25.78
N LYS A 120 -3.33 8.53 26.10
CA LYS A 120 -3.95 8.58 27.43
C LYS A 120 -3.09 7.86 28.45
N HIS A 121 -3.11 8.34 29.70
CA HIS A 121 -2.54 7.62 30.82
C HIS A 121 -3.30 6.30 31.01
N SER A 122 -2.56 5.21 31.15
CA SER A 122 -3.13 3.91 31.52
C SER A 122 -3.73 4.00 32.92
N SER A 123 -4.93 3.44 33.11
CA SER A 123 -5.53 3.29 34.43
C SER A 123 -4.84 2.15 35.19
N PRO A 124 -4.73 2.20 36.53
CA PRO A 124 -4.18 1.10 37.32
C PRO A 124 -4.92 -0.23 37.15
N GLU A 125 -6.21 -0.17 36.80
CA GLU A 125 -7.08 -1.33 36.62
C GLU A 125 -6.81 -2.09 35.30
N ASP A 126 -6.09 -1.47 34.35
CA ASP A 126 -5.82 -2.04 33.01
C ASP A 126 -7.09 -2.50 32.26
N ALA A 127 -8.21 -1.81 32.54
CA ALA A 127 -9.50 -2.00 31.88
C ALA A 127 -9.86 -0.76 31.06
N TYR A 128 -10.47 -0.98 29.89
CA TYR A 128 -10.92 0.09 29.00
C TYR A 128 -12.32 -0.21 28.45
N PHE A 129 -13.05 0.86 28.13
CA PHE A 129 -14.29 0.76 27.38
C PHE A 129 -13.96 0.72 25.89
N PHE A 130 -14.42 -0.32 25.20
CA PHE A 130 -14.12 -0.56 23.79
C PHE A 130 -14.72 0.53 22.89
N GLU A 131 -13.92 1.07 21.97
CA GLU A 131 -14.26 2.18 21.05
C GLU A 131 -14.69 3.49 21.74
N GLU A 132 -14.44 3.58 23.04
CA GLU A 132 -14.62 4.80 23.79
C GLU A 132 -13.26 5.40 24.04
N ASN A 133 -13.19 6.72 23.96
CA ASN A 133 -12.02 7.44 24.44
C ASN A 133 -10.70 7.16 23.66
N ASP A 134 -10.76 6.56 22.47
CA ASP A 134 -9.59 6.41 21.60
C ASP A 134 -8.95 7.77 21.26
N PRO A 135 -7.61 7.85 21.22
CA PRO A 135 -6.92 9.12 21.05
C PRO A 135 -7.03 9.60 19.59
N LEU A 136 -7.37 10.88 19.43
CA LEU A 136 -7.43 11.53 18.12
C LEU A 136 -6.02 11.89 17.64
N ASN A 137 -5.81 11.81 16.32
CA ASN A 137 -4.66 12.42 15.67
C ASN A 137 -5.01 13.87 15.34
N GLU A 138 -4.49 14.81 16.14
CA GLU A 138 -4.89 16.22 16.13
C GLU A 138 -3.77 17.10 15.58
N MET A 139 -4.10 18.30 15.13
CA MET A 139 -3.17 19.23 14.50
C MET A 139 -2.56 20.20 15.50
N TYR A 140 -1.27 20.45 15.33
CA TYR A 140 -0.45 21.36 16.12
C TYR A 140 0.40 22.23 15.20
N LEU A 141 0.64 23.46 15.64
CA LEU A 141 1.53 24.41 15.00
C LEU A 141 2.74 24.63 15.91
N LEU A 142 3.93 24.40 15.39
CA LEU A 142 5.19 24.74 16.01
C LEU A 142 5.73 26.03 15.39
N ASP A 143 5.83 27.06 16.23
CA ASP A 143 6.54 28.29 15.95
C ASP A 143 7.84 28.28 16.75
N LEU A 144 9.00 28.43 16.09
CA LEU A 144 10.29 28.29 16.76
C LEU A 144 10.55 29.37 17.83
N SER A 145 9.84 30.50 17.78
CA SER A 145 9.92 31.58 18.78
C SER A 145 8.83 31.50 19.85
N HIS A 146 7.67 30.94 19.52
CA HIS A 146 6.50 30.93 20.41
C HIS A 146 6.12 29.54 20.96
N GLY A 147 6.78 28.48 20.52
CA GLY A 147 6.53 27.11 20.95
C GLY A 147 5.40 26.42 20.20
N ILE A 148 4.80 25.40 20.83
CA ILE A 148 3.79 24.54 20.23
C ILE A 148 2.38 24.99 20.65
N LYS A 149 1.49 25.17 19.67
CA LYS A 149 0.07 25.47 19.87
C LYS A 149 -0.78 24.35 19.26
N LYS A 150 -1.73 23.81 20.02
CA LYS A 150 -2.77 22.91 19.49
C LYS A 150 -3.77 23.72 18.65
N ILE A 151 -4.10 23.22 17.46
CA ILE A 151 -4.98 23.89 16.49
C ILE A 151 -6.37 23.26 16.50
N THR A 152 -6.46 21.95 16.31
CA THR A 152 -7.77 21.25 16.23
C THR A 152 -8.13 20.55 17.53
N GLY A 153 -9.42 20.32 17.74
CA GLY A 153 -9.95 19.49 18.82
C GLY A 153 -11.20 18.73 18.35
N ASN A 154 -11.41 17.53 18.89
CA ASN A 154 -12.58 16.67 18.59
C ASN A 154 -12.73 16.27 17.11
N ILE A 155 -11.63 16.22 16.36
CA ILE A 155 -11.60 15.71 14.99
C ILE A 155 -10.33 14.91 14.77
N HIS A 156 -10.44 13.78 14.07
CA HIS A 156 -9.31 12.96 13.67
C HIS A 156 -8.82 13.38 12.28
N ILE A 157 -7.52 13.59 12.14
CA ILE A 157 -6.87 13.93 10.87
C ILE A 157 -6.09 12.73 10.36
N TRP A 158 -6.45 12.26 9.17
CA TRP A 158 -5.80 11.13 8.51
C TRP A 158 -4.56 11.59 7.71
N GLU A 159 -4.69 12.70 6.99
CA GLU A 159 -3.63 13.33 6.19
C GLU A 159 -3.97 14.81 5.99
N PHE A 160 -2.97 15.68 5.89
CA PHE A 160 -3.15 17.07 5.49
C PHE A 160 -2.11 17.54 4.47
N ASP A 161 -2.43 18.64 3.81
CA ASP A 161 -1.47 19.47 3.06
C ASP A 161 -1.75 20.96 3.27
N ASN A 162 -0.76 21.80 2.97
CA ASN A 162 -0.86 23.25 3.13
C ASN A 162 0.00 24.00 2.11
N ASP A 163 -0.33 25.25 1.83
CA ASP A 163 0.42 26.15 0.95
C ASP A 163 1.03 27.36 1.68
N GLY A 164 1.08 27.32 3.03
CA GLY A 164 1.49 28.44 3.87
C GLY A 164 0.34 29.29 4.42
N GLU A 165 -0.85 29.28 3.80
CA GLU A 165 -2.02 30.06 4.23
C GLU A 165 -3.28 29.20 4.40
N ASN A 166 -3.48 28.24 3.52
CA ASN A 166 -4.63 27.35 3.46
C ASN A 166 -4.23 25.95 3.93
N ILE A 167 -5.09 25.33 4.74
CA ILE A 167 -4.91 23.98 5.24
C ILE A 167 -6.14 23.17 4.88
N TYR A 168 -5.92 22.06 4.18
CA TYR A 168 -6.97 21.07 3.93
C TYR A 168 -6.51 19.70 4.43
N ALA A 169 -7.46 18.92 4.91
CA ALA A 169 -7.20 17.62 5.51
C ALA A 169 -8.30 16.62 5.18
N VAL A 170 -7.90 15.34 5.10
CA VAL A 170 -8.82 14.21 5.16
C VAL A 170 -9.11 13.94 6.64
N THR A 171 -10.38 13.95 7.01
CA THR A 171 -10.83 14.01 8.40
C THR A 171 -11.99 13.09 8.68
N SER A 172 -12.12 12.65 9.93
CA SER A 172 -13.30 11.95 10.43
C SER A 172 -13.59 12.33 11.87
N SER A 173 -14.79 12.04 12.35
CA SER A 173 -15.21 12.37 13.72
C SER A 173 -14.59 11.46 14.79
N LYS A 174 -14.07 10.28 14.38
CA LYS A 174 -13.56 9.25 15.28
C LYS A 174 -12.24 8.67 14.76
N PRO A 175 -11.36 8.15 15.63
CA PRO A 175 -10.01 7.73 15.25
C PRO A 175 -9.89 6.26 14.81
N MET A 176 -10.94 5.46 14.91
CA MET A 176 -10.85 4.04 14.57
C MET A 176 -10.50 3.87 13.09
N GLU A 177 -9.72 2.85 12.74
CA GLU A 177 -9.29 2.58 11.36
C GLU A 177 -10.49 2.50 10.40
N SER A 178 -11.57 1.83 10.83
CA SER A 178 -12.85 1.76 10.12
C SER A 178 -13.45 3.14 9.76
N CYS A 179 -13.13 4.21 10.48
CA CYS A 179 -13.65 5.55 10.22
C CYS A 179 -12.95 6.28 9.06
N TRP A 180 -11.80 5.78 8.59
CA TRP A 180 -11.18 6.31 7.37
C TRP A 180 -12.05 6.08 6.13
N TYR A 181 -12.76 4.96 6.08
CA TYR A 181 -13.70 4.59 5.00
C TYR A 181 -14.91 5.54 4.88
N ASN A 182 -15.17 6.34 5.92
CA ASN A 182 -16.24 7.34 5.94
C ASN A 182 -15.67 8.76 6.14
N SER A 183 -14.43 8.99 5.70
CA SER A 183 -13.76 10.26 5.88
C SER A 183 -14.28 11.34 4.91
N SER A 184 -13.96 12.59 5.20
CA SER A 184 -14.37 13.76 4.43
C SER A 184 -13.22 14.75 4.31
N VAL A 185 -13.25 15.63 3.31
CA VAL A 185 -12.29 16.73 3.22
C VAL A 185 -12.79 17.91 4.04
N SER A 186 -11.92 18.43 4.89
CA SER A 186 -12.17 19.63 5.69
C SER A 186 -11.13 20.71 5.42
N LYS A 187 -11.57 21.97 5.42
CA LYS A 187 -10.69 23.14 5.54
C LYS A 187 -10.46 23.44 7.02
N ILE A 188 -9.21 23.63 7.41
CA ILE A 188 -8.80 23.92 8.79
C ILE A 188 -8.25 25.34 8.85
N TYR A 189 -8.64 26.09 9.88
CA TYR A 189 -8.18 27.44 10.14
C TYR A 189 -7.29 27.46 11.40
N LEU A 190 -6.30 28.36 11.44
CA LEU A 190 -5.33 28.47 12.56
C LEU A 190 -5.96 28.94 13.89
N ASP A 191 -7.18 29.46 13.84
CA ASP A 191 -8.01 29.79 15.02
C ASP A 191 -8.73 28.55 15.59
N GLY A 192 -8.65 27.40 14.92
CA GLY A 192 -9.25 26.14 15.31
C GLY A 192 -10.60 25.85 14.66
N LYS A 193 -11.14 26.74 13.82
CA LYS A 193 -12.34 26.42 13.02
C LYS A 193 -12.03 25.27 12.05
N VAL A 194 -12.96 24.34 11.92
CA VAL A 194 -12.91 23.25 10.93
C VAL A 194 -14.22 23.23 10.14
N GLU A 195 -14.13 23.21 8.82
CA GLU A 195 -15.28 23.24 7.92
C GLU A 195 -15.22 22.06 6.95
N LYS A 196 -16.21 21.17 6.99
CA LYS A 196 -16.35 20.08 6.02
C LYS A 196 -16.70 20.68 4.65
N VAL A 197 -15.86 20.43 3.65
CA VAL A 197 -15.99 21.00 2.29
C VAL A 197 -16.28 19.95 1.22
N TYR A 198 -16.05 18.66 1.50
CA TYR A 198 -16.35 17.57 0.57
C TYR A 198 -16.69 16.28 1.31
N ASP A 199 -17.66 15.53 0.77
CA ASP A 199 -18.11 14.24 1.28
C ASP A 199 -18.14 13.24 0.11
N PRO A 200 -17.33 12.17 0.13
CA PRO A 200 -17.18 11.22 -0.97
C PRO A 200 -18.29 10.14 -1.01
N ASP A 201 -19.28 10.23 -0.11
CA ASP A 201 -20.31 9.21 0.10
C ASP A 201 -19.71 7.88 0.59
N PHE A 202 -19.55 6.89 -0.29
CA PHE A 202 -19.05 5.56 0.06
C PHE A 202 -17.58 5.32 -0.34
N ARG A 203 -16.90 6.34 -0.87
CA ARG A 203 -15.52 6.21 -1.38
C ARG A 203 -14.51 6.77 -0.40
N GLU A 204 -13.28 6.26 -0.49
CA GLU A 204 -12.17 6.72 0.31
C GLU A 204 -11.42 7.88 -0.35
N LEU A 205 -10.73 8.63 0.51
CA LEU A 205 -9.98 9.83 0.17
C LEU A 205 -8.52 9.65 0.55
N GLY A 206 -7.63 10.12 -0.30
CA GLY A 206 -6.21 10.14 -0.02
C GLY A 206 -5.43 11.07 -0.93
N LYS A 207 -4.17 11.31 -0.57
CA LYS A 207 -3.23 12.20 -1.28
C LYS A 207 -3.86 13.56 -1.61
N ILE A 208 -3.83 14.47 -0.65
CA ILE A 208 -4.32 15.83 -0.83
C ILE A 208 -3.19 16.79 -1.20
N THR A 209 -3.47 17.78 -2.04
CA THR A 209 -2.55 18.88 -2.35
C THR A 209 -3.28 20.22 -2.44
N VAL A 210 -2.64 21.30 -1.99
CA VAL A 210 -3.25 22.63 -1.82
C VAL A 210 -2.49 23.70 -2.57
N ASN A 211 -3.21 24.66 -3.15
CA ASN A 211 -2.63 25.84 -3.79
C ASN A 211 -3.65 26.98 -3.91
N GLY A 212 -3.50 28.00 -3.06
CA GLY A 212 -4.45 29.06 -2.84
C GLY A 212 -5.79 28.51 -2.39
N ASN A 213 -6.87 28.98 -3.03
CA ASN A 213 -8.23 28.50 -2.77
C ASN A 213 -8.56 27.18 -3.48
N ARG A 214 -7.56 26.47 -4.03
CA ARG A 214 -7.74 25.18 -4.69
C ARG A 214 -7.17 24.06 -3.83
N ALA A 215 -7.90 22.96 -3.78
CA ALA A 215 -7.39 21.69 -3.27
C ALA A 215 -7.68 20.60 -4.30
N ALA A 216 -6.77 19.65 -4.45
CA ALA A 216 -7.01 18.45 -5.23
C ALA A 216 -6.70 17.22 -4.38
N PHE A 217 -7.48 16.17 -4.56
CA PHE A 217 -7.34 14.91 -3.82
C PHE A 217 -7.75 13.73 -4.69
N LEU A 218 -7.34 12.53 -4.30
CA LEU A 218 -7.73 11.29 -4.97
C LEU A 218 -8.93 10.65 -4.29
N GLU A 219 -9.85 10.15 -5.10
CA GLU A 219 -11.07 9.47 -4.67
C GLU A 219 -11.25 8.14 -5.42
N SER A 220 -11.47 7.07 -4.68
CA SER A 220 -11.80 5.74 -5.21
C SER A 220 -12.32 4.85 -4.08
N ILE A 221 -12.78 3.65 -4.42
CA ILE A 221 -12.65 2.54 -3.48
C ILE A 221 -11.16 2.18 -3.36
N MET A 222 -10.65 2.05 -2.14
CA MET A 222 -9.28 1.69 -1.81
C MET A 222 -9.29 0.55 -0.80
N SER A 223 -8.30 -0.34 -0.89
CA SER A 223 -8.26 -1.49 0.01
C SER A 223 -7.92 -1.11 1.45
N ASP A 224 -6.86 -0.32 1.64
CA ASP A 224 -6.30 -0.01 2.95
C ASP A 224 -5.85 1.43 2.98
N ARG A 225 -5.86 2.05 4.16
CA ARG A 225 -5.27 3.37 4.34
C ARG A 225 -3.78 3.33 3.97
N GLY A 226 -3.40 4.19 3.02
CA GLY A 226 -2.05 4.23 2.45
C GLY A 226 -1.88 3.48 1.13
N VAL A 227 -2.91 2.73 0.69
CA VAL A 227 -3.08 2.32 -0.70
C VAL A 227 -3.77 3.45 -1.44
N ILE A 228 -3.07 4.11 -2.37
CA ILE A 228 -3.53 5.33 -3.02
C ILE A 228 -3.68 5.09 -4.52
N SER A 229 -4.93 5.13 -4.96
CA SER A 229 -5.30 5.07 -6.37
C SER A 229 -6.69 5.65 -6.56
N GLY A 230 -6.93 6.43 -7.62
CA GLY A 230 -8.28 6.90 -7.89
C GLY A 230 -8.38 7.96 -8.98
N ASP A 231 -9.55 8.59 -9.02
CA ASP A 231 -9.81 9.77 -9.84
C ASP A 231 -9.35 11.03 -9.12
N ILE A 232 -9.03 12.08 -9.88
CA ILE A 232 -8.67 13.38 -9.34
C ILE A 232 -9.92 14.23 -9.15
N ILE A 233 -10.18 14.62 -7.90
CA ILE A 233 -11.21 15.58 -7.54
C ILE A 233 -10.54 16.94 -7.32
N LEU A 234 -10.98 17.94 -8.07
CA LEU A 234 -10.55 19.33 -7.91
C LEU A 234 -11.65 20.10 -7.17
N LEU A 235 -11.31 20.60 -5.97
CA LEU A 235 -12.10 21.55 -5.21
C LEU A 235 -11.60 22.96 -5.50
N GLU A 236 -12.43 23.79 -6.11
CA GLU A 236 -12.12 25.18 -6.44
C GLU A 236 -13.34 26.06 -6.17
N ASN A 237 -13.15 27.15 -5.43
CA ASN A 237 -14.22 28.11 -5.08
C ASN A 237 -15.46 27.45 -4.45
N GLY A 238 -15.27 26.42 -3.62
CA GLY A 238 -16.36 25.69 -2.95
C GLY A 238 -17.07 24.65 -3.82
N HIS A 239 -16.58 24.41 -5.04
CA HIS A 239 -17.15 23.43 -5.96
C HIS A 239 -16.16 22.30 -6.23
N ALA A 240 -16.57 21.06 -5.97
CA ALA A 240 -15.80 19.86 -6.29
C ALA A 240 -16.18 19.35 -7.68
N LYS A 241 -15.17 19.01 -8.49
CA LYS A 241 -15.33 18.40 -9.82
C LYS A 241 -14.35 17.25 -9.97
N ASN A 242 -14.85 16.08 -10.38
CA ASN A 242 -13.99 15.02 -10.87
C ASN A 242 -13.47 15.38 -12.27
N ILE A 243 -12.16 15.63 -12.39
CA ILE A 243 -11.52 16.06 -13.63
C ILE A 243 -10.95 14.89 -14.46
N THR A 244 -11.04 13.65 -13.95
CA THR A 244 -10.58 12.43 -14.63
C THR A 244 -11.70 11.39 -14.78
N MET A 245 -12.96 11.81 -14.66
CA MET A 245 -14.13 10.95 -14.76
C MET A 245 -14.10 10.15 -16.07
N GLY A 246 -14.21 8.82 -15.97
CA GLY A 246 -14.21 7.92 -17.12
C GLY A 246 -12.82 7.64 -17.72
N SER A 247 -11.74 8.04 -17.05
CA SER A 247 -10.39 7.66 -17.45
C SER A 247 -10.20 6.14 -17.41
N GLU A 248 -9.46 5.60 -18.39
CA GLU A 248 -8.97 4.22 -18.40
C GLU A 248 -7.67 4.06 -17.58
N THR A 249 -7.19 5.15 -16.98
CA THR A 249 -6.03 5.16 -16.09
C THR A 249 -6.47 5.48 -14.67
N THR A 250 -5.72 4.98 -13.69
CA THR A 250 -5.87 5.39 -12.29
C THR A 250 -4.73 6.31 -11.89
N TYR A 251 -4.97 7.24 -10.96
CA TYR A 251 -3.95 8.18 -10.49
C TYR A 251 -3.52 7.81 -9.07
N SER A 252 -2.21 7.87 -8.79
CA SER A 252 -1.63 7.51 -7.47
C SER A 252 -0.96 8.68 -6.75
N HIS A 253 -0.66 9.75 -7.50
CA HIS A 253 -0.11 10.98 -6.96
C HIS A 253 -0.61 12.20 -7.72
N ILE A 254 -0.77 13.30 -7.00
CA ILE A 254 -1.04 14.63 -7.55
C ILE A 254 -0.28 15.70 -6.77
N GLU A 255 0.27 16.69 -7.44
CA GLU A 255 0.97 17.80 -6.79
C GLU A 255 0.76 19.08 -7.58
N PHE A 256 0.40 20.16 -6.88
CA PHE A 256 0.46 21.49 -7.46
C PHE A 256 1.89 22.03 -7.44
N HIS A 257 2.30 22.64 -8.54
CA HIS A 257 3.48 23.50 -8.56
C HIS A 257 3.16 24.77 -9.33
N LYS A 258 3.14 25.91 -8.63
CA LYS A 258 2.70 27.21 -9.17
C LYS A 258 1.32 27.07 -9.80
N ASN A 259 1.14 27.35 -11.10
CA ASN A 259 -0.17 27.30 -11.74
C ASN A 259 -0.50 25.93 -12.35
N SER A 260 0.42 24.97 -12.29
CA SER A 260 0.27 23.66 -12.91
C SER A 260 -0.02 22.57 -11.89
N MET A 261 -0.77 21.56 -12.31
CA MET A 261 -0.95 20.30 -11.61
C MET A 261 -0.21 19.20 -12.35
N TYR A 262 0.55 18.40 -11.60
CA TYR A 262 1.19 17.19 -12.11
C TYR A 262 0.55 15.98 -11.47
N ALA A 263 0.36 14.92 -12.24
CA ALA A 263 -0.24 13.68 -11.76
C ALA A 263 0.57 12.45 -12.18
N LEU A 264 0.54 11.41 -11.35
CA LEU A 264 1.13 10.11 -11.60
C LEU A 264 0.04 9.10 -12.00
N GLU A 265 -0.05 8.84 -13.29
CA GLU A 265 -0.95 7.86 -13.90
C GLU A 265 -0.37 6.45 -13.77
N ASN A 266 -1.25 5.47 -13.62
CA ASN A 266 -0.99 4.05 -13.79
C ASN A 266 -2.00 3.46 -14.77
N HIS A 267 -1.48 2.86 -15.84
CA HIS A 267 -2.25 2.06 -16.79
C HIS A 267 -1.57 0.71 -16.99
N MET A 268 -2.16 -0.34 -16.44
CA MET A 268 -1.67 -1.73 -16.49
C MET A 268 -0.17 -1.87 -16.12
N GLY A 269 0.26 -1.21 -15.04
CA GLY A 269 1.66 -1.24 -14.57
C GLY A 269 2.62 -0.34 -15.37
N THR A 270 2.08 0.50 -16.26
CA THR A 270 2.84 1.57 -16.89
C THR A 270 2.52 2.90 -16.20
N PHE A 271 3.54 3.46 -15.55
CA PHE A 271 3.44 4.73 -14.86
C PHE A 271 3.81 5.90 -15.77
N THR A 272 3.07 7.00 -15.68
CA THR A 272 3.34 8.25 -16.42
C THR A 272 3.21 9.45 -15.51
N ILE A 273 4.24 10.31 -15.46
CA ILE A 273 4.11 11.64 -14.85
C ILE A 273 3.60 12.58 -15.93
N ARG A 274 2.45 13.20 -15.72
CA ARG A 274 1.79 14.10 -16.68
C ARG A 274 1.58 15.49 -16.09
N ASN A 275 1.77 16.51 -16.91
CA ASN A 275 1.24 17.85 -16.64
C ASN A 275 -0.23 17.91 -17.09
N MET A 276 -1.15 18.16 -16.16
CA MET A 276 -2.59 18.01 -16.40
C MET A 276 -3.17 19.13 -17.26
N GLU A 277 -2.58 20.32 -17.26
CA GLU A 277 -3.06 21.45 -18.08
C GLU A 277 -2.68 21.29 -19.56
N SER A 278 -1.43 20.89 -19.83
CA SER A 278 -0.92 20.74 -21.21
C SER A 278 -1.13 19.35 -21.79
N GLY A 279 -1.44 18.35 -20.95
CA GLY A 279 -1.48 16.93 -21.31
C GLY A 279 -0.12 16.32 -21.60
N LYS A 280 0.99 17.06 -21.45
CA LYS A 280 2.34 16.59 -21.78
C LYS A 280 2.81 15.51 -20.79
N ALA A 281 3.24 14.36 -21.32
CA ALA A 281 3.96 13.36 -20.55
C ALA A 281 5.39 13.83 -20.28
N ILE A 282 5.78 13.88 -19.01
CA ILE A 282 7.10 14.26 -18.54
C ILE A 282 8.03 13.05 -18.49
N TRP A 283 7.50 11.92 -18.03
CA TRP A 283 8.20 10.65 -17.94
C TRP A 283 7.21 9.50 -18.05
N LYS A 284 7.65 8.35 -18.58
CA LYS A 284 6.86 7.12 -18.69
C LYS A 284 7.76 5.89 -18.49
N GLY A 285 7.27 4.89 -17.75
CA GLY A 285 7.97 3.63 -17.54
C GLY A 285 7.06 2.49 -17.08
N SER A 286 7.29 1.28 -17.60
CA SER A 286 6.59 0.06 -17.16
C SER A 286 7.35 -0.61 -16.02
N GLY A 287 6.71 -0.73 -14.86
CA GLY A 287 7.37 -1.07 -13.61
C GLY A 287 6.54 -0.65 -12.41
N ILE A 288 7.22 -0.22 -11.34
CA ILE A 288 6.60 0.30 -10.13
C ILE A 288 7.32 1.56 -9.68
N VAL A 289 6.55 2.61 -9.44
CA VAL A 289 6.99 3.79 -8.68
C VAL A 289 6.70 3.52 -7.19
N TYR A 290 7.66 3.83 -6.32
CA TYR A 290 7.56 3.56 -4.89
C TYR A 290 7.06 4.79 -4.10
N PRO A 291 6.54 4.59 -2.88
CA PRO A 291 6.25 3.30 -2.24
C PRO A 291 5.13 2.54 -2.96
N VAL A 292 5.20 1.21 -2.95
CA VAL A 292 4.33 0.33 -3.77
C VAL A 292 2.83 0.64 -3.63
N PHE A 293 2.37 0.90 -2.40
CA PHE A 293 0.96 1.16 -2.12
C PHE A 293 0.57 2.62 -2.33
N SER A 294 1.51 3.56 -2.27
CA SER A 294 1.26 4.99 -2.51
C SER A 294 2.32 5.59 -3.43
N PRO A 295 2.41 5.15 -4.70
CA PRO A 295 3.41 5.62 -5.64
C PRO A 295 3.44 7.15 -5.70
N ALA A 296 4.62 7.74 -5.57
CA ALA A 296 4.76 9.18 -5.43
C ALA A 296 5.97 9.74 -6.18
N PHE A 297 5.89 11.02 -6.51
CA PHE A 297 7.02 11.83 -6.95
C PHE A 297 7.05 13.14 -6.16
N SER A 298 8.15 13.86 -6.28
CA SER A 298 8.26 15.26 -5.83
C SER A 298 8.85 16.11 -6.96
N THR A 299 8.45 17.38 -7.05
CA THR A 299 8.89 18.27 -8.12
C THR A 299 9.11 19.72 -7.69
N ASN A 300 10.03 20.40 -8.37
CA ASN A 300 10.14 21.85 -8.36
C ASN A 300 9.63 22.50 -9.67
N GLY A 301 8.84 21.76 -10.46
CA GLY A 301 8.29 22.16 -11.75
C GLY A 301 9.17 21.85 -12.96
N ASN A 302 10.49 21.76 -12.78
CA ASN A 302 11.45 21.44 -13.85
C ASN A 302 12.08 20.05 -13.68
N ILE A 303 12.32 19.66 -12.43
CA ILE A 303 12.92 18.40 -12.04
C ILE A 303 11.87 17.55 -11.33
N PHE A 304 11.85 16.26 -11.64
CA PHE A 304 10.97 15.28 -11.01
C PHE A 304 11.82 14.18 -10.39
N VAL A 305 11.57 13.86 -9.13
CA VAL A 305 12.26 12.79 -8.42
C VAL A 305 11.25 11.79 -7.86
N PHE A 306 11.54 10.50 -8.04
CA PHE A 306 10.68 9.42 -7.58
C PHE A 306 11.49 8.12 -7.52
N PRO A 307 11.22 7.19 -6.60
CA PRO A 307 11.88 5.91 -6.60
C PRO A 307 11.16 4.95 -7.56
N TYR A 308 11.92 4.17 -8.33
CA TYR A 308 11.36 3.33 -9.39
C TYR A 308 12.16 2.03 -9.57
N SER A 309 11.46 0.94 -9.90
CA SER A 309 12.02 -0.35 -10.35
C SER A 309 11.20 -0.90 -11.51
N ASN A 310 11.82 -1.77 -12.31
CA ASN A 310 11.14 -2.63 -13.28
C ASN A 310 11.81 -4.01 -13.29
N GLU A 311 11.40 -4.90 -14.18
CA GLU A 311 11.94 -6.27 -14.27
C GLU A 311 13.48 -6.37 -14.48
N LYS A 312 14.14 -5.30 -14.92
CA LYS A 312 15.59 -5.23 -15.26
C LYS A 312 16.39 -4.33 -14.33
N GLU A 313 15.74 -3.38 -13.68
CA GLU A 313 16.40 -2.33 -12.90
C GLU A 313 15.98 -2.41 -11.43
N ILE A 314 16.97 -2.53 -10.55
CA ILE A 314 16.77 -2.47 -9.09
C ILE A 314 16.17 -1.11 -8.68
N ALA A 315 15.40 -1.11 -7.59
CA ALA A 315 14.78 0.10 -7.07
C ALA A 315 15.81 1.19 -6.73
N GLU A 316 15.74 2.32 -7.42
CA GLU A 316 16.60 3.49 -7.22
C GLU A 316 15.77 4.77 -7.30
N ILE A 317 16.31 5.87 -6.76
CA ILE A 317 15.75 7.21 -6.98
C ILE A 317 16.06 7.60 -8.41
N VAL A 318 15.02 7.86 -9.19
CA VAL A 318 15.10 8.42 -10.53
C VAL A 318 14.97 9.93 -10.43
N ARG A 319 15.82 10.66 -11.16
CA ARG A 319 15.73 12.10 -11.42
C ARG A 319 15.49 12.33 -12.90
N VAL A 320 14.45 13.09 -13.23
CA VAL A 320 14.11 13.49 -14.60
C VAL A 320 14.20 15.00 -14.71
N GLU A 321 15.02 15.49 -15.65
CA GLU A 321 15.17 16.92 -15.93
C GLU A 321 15.34 17.11 -17.44
N SER A 322 14.45 17.89 -18.06
CA SER A 322 14.49 18.15 -19.51
C SER A 322 14.61 16.88 -20.38
N GLY A 323 13.96 15.79 -19.94
CA GLY A 323 13.99 14.48 -20.61
C GLY A 323 15.23 13.63 -20.31
N LYS A 324 16.25 14.17 -19.65
CA LYS A 324 17.41 13.40 -19.17
C LYS A 324 17.01 12.65 -17.89
N VAL A 325 17.34 11.36 -17.85
CA VAL A 325 17.08 10.48 -16.70
C VAL A 325 18.40 10.13 -16.02
N SER A 326 18.45 10.23 -14.70
CA SER A 326 19.59 9.81 -13.85
C SER A 326 19.07 8.99 -12.68
N ARG A 327 19.92 8.14 -12.11
CA ARG A 327 19.56 7.21 -11.02
C ARG A 327 20.57 7.29 -9.88
N SER A 328 20.10 7.09 -8.66
CA SER A 328 20.96 6.89 -7.49
C SER A 328 21.64 5.51 -7.53
N GLY A 329 22.47 5.23 -6.52
CA GLY A 329 23.08 3.92 -6.30
C GLY A 329 22.82 3.36 -4.89
N ILE A 330 21.64 3.65 -4.32
CA ILE A 330 21.25 3.23 -2.95
C ILE A 330 21.22 1.70 -2.83
N ASN A 331 20.77 1.01 -3.88
CA ASN A 331 20.63 -0.45 -3.96
C ASN A 331 21.57 -1.07 -5.02
N SER A 332 22.59 -0.32 -5.47
CA SER A 332 23.55 -0.75 -6.51
C SER A 332 24.25 -2.09 -6.22
N GLU A 333 24.39 -2.46 -4.94
CA GLU A 333 24.94 -3.76 -4.53
C GLU A 333 24.11 -4.99 -4.98
N LEU A 334 22.84 -4.78 -5.34
CA LEU A 334 21.91 -5.82 -5.79
C LEU A 334 21.77 -5.86 -7.32
N GLN A 335 22.36 -4.91 -8.06
CA GLN A 335 22.14 -4.75 -9.49
C GLN A 335 22.64 -5.94 -10.35
N ASN A 336 23.59 -6.71 -9.82
CA ASN A 336 24.19 -7.86 -10.52
C ASN A 336 23.43 -9.17 -10.29
N LEU A 337 22.33 -9.16 -9.53
CA LEU A 337 21.48 -10.35 -9.37
C LEU A 337 20.76 -10.71 -10.68
N LYS A 338 20.30 -11.96 -10.78
CA LYS A 338 19.55 -12.44 -11.96
C LYS A 338 18.26 -11.62 -12.12
N ALA A 339 18.04 -11.02 -13.29
CA ALA A 339 16.75 -10.45 -13.65
C ALA A 339 15.77 -11.55 -14.06
N TYR A 340 14.49 -11.37 -13.74
CA TYR A 340 13.41 -12.26 -14.20
C TYR A 340 12.42 -11.46 -15.05
N PRO A 341 12.40 -11.67 -16.38
CA PRO A 341 11.45 -11.00 -17.26
C PRO A 341 10.00 -11.22 -16.83
N SER A 342 9.19 -10.19 -17.00
CA SER A 342 7.77 -10.14 -16.66
C SER A 342 6.97 -9.77 -17.90
N GLU A 343 6.14 -10.71 -18.36
CA GLU A 343 5.28 -10.48 -19.51
C GLU A 343 3.93 -9.91 -19.05
N LEU A 344 3.54 -8.74 -19.56
CA LEU A 344 2.16 -8.27 -19.47
C LEU A 344 1.28 -9.20 -20.31
N VAL A 345 0.26 -9.77 -19.69
CA VAL A 345 -0.72 -10.65 -20.35
C VAL A 345 -2.12 -10.08 -20.17
N GLU A 346 -2.91 -10.13 -21.23
CA GLU A 346 -4.29 -9.66 -21.27
C GLU A 346 -5.19 -10.80 -21.77
N TRP A 347 -6.32 -11.00 -21.11
CA TRP A 347 -7.28 -12.05 -21.47
C TRP A 347 -8.71 -11.59 -21.21
N LYS A 348 -9.65 -12.33 -21.80
CA LYS A 348 -11.08 -12.16 -21.58
C LYS A 348 -11.54 -13.10 -20.47
N SER A 349 -12.24 -12.55 -19.48
CA SER A 349 -12.95 -13.36 -18.49
C SER A 349 -14.16 -14.06 -19.10
N SER A 350 -14.85 -14.88 -18.30
CA SER A 350 -15.99 -15.69 -18.74
C SER A 350 -17.19 -14.85 -19.22
N ASP A 351 -17.31 -13.62 -18.74
CA ASP A 351 -18.30 -12.62 -19.17
C ASP A 351 -17.80 -11.67 -20.27
N GLY A 352 -16.58 -11.87 -20.78
CA GLY A 352 -15.99 -11.02 -21.81
C GLY A 352 -15.33 -9.73 -21.31
N LYS A 353 -15.24 -9.51 -19.99
CA LYS A 353 -14.47 -8.40 -19.42
C LYS A 353 -12.97 -8.56 -19.73
N ASP A 354 -12.31 -7.47 -20.09
CA ASP A 354 -10.85 -7.43 -20.23
C ASP A 354 -10.19 -7.47 -18.86
N ILE A 355 -9.27 -8.41 -18.69
CA ILE A 355 -8.45 -8.59 -17.49
C ILE A 355 -6.98 -8.58 -17.92
N TYR A 356 -6.12 -8.09 -17.05
CA TYR A 356 -4.68 -8.08 -17.27
C TYR A 356 -3.91 -8.63 -16.07
N GLY A 357 -2.62 -8.86 -16.26
CA GLY A 357 -1.72 -9.34 -15.21
C GLY A 357 -0.31 -9.53 -15.73
N PHE A 358 0.56 -10.10 -14.89
CA PHE A 358 1.93 -10.36 -15.27
C PHE A 358 2.26 -11.85 -15.17
N PHE A 359 3.00 -12.38 -16.13
CA PHE A 359 3.52 -13.74 -16.09
C PHE A 359 5.05 -13.73 -16.11
N ARG A 360 5.64 -14.31 -15.07
CA ARG A 360 7.10 -14.43 -14.89
C ARG A 360 7.46 -15.91 -15.06
N SER A 361 8.06 -16.25 -16.20
CA SER A 361 8.25 -17.65 -16.61
C SER A 361 9.68 -18.15 -16.39
N GLU A 362 9.83 -19.30 -15.75
CA GLU A 362 11.08 -20.08 -15.74
C GLU A 362 11.03 -21.26 -16.74
N GLY A 363 10.02 -21.27 -17.63
CA GLY A 363 9.77 -22.31 -18.63
C GLY A 363 8.38 -22.95 -18.48
N SER A 364 7.82 -23.44 -19.57
CA SER A 364 6.42 -23.90 -19.62
C SER A 364 6.12 -25.20 -18.88
N GLU A 365 7.14 -26.03 -18.62
CA GLU A 365 7.02 -27.28 -17.84
C GLU A 365 7.30 -27.07 -16.34
N LYS A 366 7.69 -25.85 -15.94
CA LYS A 366 7.97 -25.52 -14.54
C LYS A 366 6.66 -25.42 -13.75
N PRO A 367 6.66 -25.80 -12.45
CA PRO A 367 5.52 -25.56 -11.58
C PRO A 367 5.16 -24.08 -11.55
N VAL A 368 3.87 -23.77 -11.41
CA VAL A 368 3.35 -22.40 -11.44
C VAL A 368 2.74 -22.05 -10.10
N ILE A 369 3.11 -20.90 -9.54
CA ILE A 369 2.41 -20.29 -8.42
C ILE A 369 1.55 -19.15 -8.96
N VAL A 370 0.25 -19.23 -8.72
CA VAL A 370 -0.70 -18.14 -8.92
C VAL A 370 -0.68 -17.31 -7.64
N TYR A 371 -0.05 -16.14 -7.71
CA TYR A 371 0.08 -15.24 -6.57
C TYR A 371 -1.03 -14.18 -6.64
N ILE A 372 -1.94 -14.22 -5.66
CA ILE A 372 -3.07 -13.30 -5.56
C ILE A 372 -2.67 -12.15 -4.64
N HIS A 373 -2.65 -10.94 -5.16
CA HIS A 373 -2.41 -9.76 -4.33
C HIS A 373 -3.57 -9.53 -3.35
N GLY A 374 -3.25 -8.96 -2.18
CA GLY A 374 -4.24 -8.43 -1.25
C GLY A 374 -4.92 -7.19 -1.82
N GLY A 375 -5.95 -6.71 -1.14
CA GLY A 375 -6.78 -5.64 -1.66
C GLY A 375 -8.24 -5.83 -1.23
N PRO A 376 -9.20 -5.90 -2.17
CA PRO A 376 -8.99 -6.24 -3.58
C PRO A 376 -8.48 -5.07 -4.43
N THR A 377 -8.69 -3.83 -3.98
CA THR A 377 -8.26 -2.64 -4.70
C THR A 377 -6.79 -2.31 -4.49
N SER A 378 -5.95 -3.20 -5.03
CA SER A 378 -4.50 -3.07 -5.14
C SER A 378 -4.06 -3.62 -6.50
N PHE A 379 -2.80 -4.01 -6.66
CA PHE A 379 -2.29 -4.56 -7.91
C PHE A 379 -0.97 -5.31 -7.72
N SER A 380 -0.72 -6.24 -8.63
CA SER A 380 0.58 -6.80 -8.94
C SER A 380 1.27 -6.01 -10.04
N TYR A 381 2.59 -6.00 -9.99
CA TYR A 381 3.45 -5.19 -10.86
C TYR A 381 4.76 -5.92 -11.16
N PRO A 382 5.47 -5.56 -12.24
CA PRO A 382 6.79 -6.09 -12.51
C PRO A 382 7.87 -5.29 -11.76
N ALA A 383 8.73 -5.98 -11.03
CA ALA A 383 9.90 -5.40 -10.37
C ALA A 383 11.11 -6.36 -10.46
N PHE A 384 12.31 -5.81 -10.28
CA PHE A 384 13.55 -6.59 -10.33
C PHE A 384 13.62 -7.56 -9.15
N ILE A 385 13.30 -7.04 -7.96
CA ILE A 385 13.14 -7.82 -6.75
C ILE A 385 11.86 -7.40 -6.01
N ASP A 386 11.02 -8.38 -5.74
CA ASP A 386 9.81 -8.24 -4.95
C ASP A 386 9.58 -9.53 -4.14
N ARG A 387 8.47 -9.58 -3.41
CA ARG A 387 8.07 -10.74 -2.60
C ARG A 387 7.94 -12.03 -3.41
N THR A 388 7.61 -11.94 -4.70
CA THR A 388 7.40 -13.09 -5.58
C THR A 388 8.67 -13.55 -6.30
N THR A 389 9.71 -12.71 -6.38
CA THR A 389 11.01 -13.07 -6.98
C THR A 389 11.64 -14.30 -6.31
N MET A 390 11.37 -14.55 -5.03
CA MET A 390 11.87 -15.70 -4.28
C MET A 390 11.34 -17.03 -4.82
N TYR A 391 10.10 -17.05 -5.32
CA TYR A 391 9.51 -18.24 -5.93
C TYR A 391 10.16 -18.56 -7.27
N LEU A 392 10.52 -17.54 -8.05
CA LEU A 392 11.31 -17.71 -9.28
C LEU A 392 12.70 -18.25 -8.98
N GLY A 393 13.34 -17.74 -7.92
CA GLY A 393 14.60 -18.27 -7.39
C GLY A 393 14.55 -19.75 -7.00
N ALA A 394 13.40 -20.20 -6.52
CA ALA A 394 13.12 -21.59 -6.16
C ALA A 394 12.67 -22.47 -7.35
N GLY A 395 12.60 -21.92 -8.56
CA GLY A 395 12.31 -22.67 -9.80
C GLY A 395 10.84 -22.78 -10.17
N PHE A 396 9.98 -21.94 -9.59
CA PHE A 396 8.57 -21.81 -9.98
C PHE A 396 8.40 -20.67 -10.98
N SER A 397 7.54 -20.85 -11.98
CA SER A 397 6.97 -19.70 -12.69
C SER A 397 5.90 -19.04 -11.81
N VAL A 398 5.65 -17.74 -11.98
CA VAL A 398 4.67 -17.00 -11.19
C VAL A 398 3.68 -16.28 -12.09
N PHE A 399 2.38 -16.50 -11.86
CA PHE A 399 1.30 -15.75 -12.49
C PHE A 399 0.71 -14.75 -11.47
N LEU A 400 0.63 -13.49 -11.88
CA LEU A 400 0.24 -12.33 -11.09
C LEU A 400 -1.00 -11.68 -11.72
N PRO A 401 -2.20 -12.27 -11.57
CA PRO A 401 -3.42 -11.71 -12.12
C PRO A 401 -3.80 -10.42 -11.39
N ASN A 402 -4.18 -9.39 -12.16
CA ASN A 402 -4.87 -8.20 -11.66
C ASN A 402 -6.34 -8.33 -12.04
N TYR A 403 -7.07 -9.13 -11.26
CA TYR A 403 -8.49 -9.42 -11.43
C TYR A 403 -9.35 -8.15 -11.33
N ARG A 404 -10.63 -8.21 -11.74
CA ARG A 404 -11.55 -7.08 -11.62
C ARG A 404 -11.61 -6.59 -10.17
N GLY A 405 -11.54 -5.29 -9.95
CA GLY A 405 -11.35 -4.69 -8.62
C GLY A 405 -9.92 -4.23 -8.36
N SER A 406 -8.93 -4.68 -9.13
CA SER A 406 -7.56 -4.17 -9.07
C SER A 406 -7.44 -2.73 -9.60
N ILE A 407 -6.31 -2.07 -9.40
CA ILE A 407 -6.05 -0.71 -9.95
C ILE A 407 -5.27 -0.76 -11.25
N GLY A 408 -5.35 0.26 -12.12
CA GLY A 408 -4.59 0.33 -13.37
C GLY A 408 -5.40 0.26 -14.66
N MET A 409 -6.73 0.17 -14.57
CA MET A 409 -7.66 0.28 -15.70
C MET A 409 -8.81 1.27 -15.40
N GLY A 410 -8.50 2.33 -14.66
CA GLY A 410 -9.47 3.35 -14.23
C GLY A 410 -10.29 2.95 -13.00
N ARG A 411 -10.96 3.94 -12.42
CA ARG A 411 -11.77 3.78 -11.20
C ARG A 411 -12.91 2.77 -11.37
N GLN A 412 -13.55 2.74 -12.53
CA GLN A 412 -14.63 1.76 -12.79
C GLN A 412 -14.14 0.32 -12.73
N TYR A 413 -12.91 0.04 -13.15
CA TYR A 413 -12.33 -1.30 -13.02
C TYR A 413 -12.02 -1.63 -11.55
N ALA A 414 -11.48 -0.66 -10.80
CA ALA A 414 -11.19 -0.77 -9.37
C ALA A 414 -12.44 -1.01 -8.49
N GLU A 415 -13.61 -0.53 -8.92
CA GLU A 415 -14.89 -0.72 -8.21
C GLU A 415 -15.67 -1.96 -8.70
N SER A 416 -15.16 -2.71 -9.68
CA SER A 416 -15.99 -3.68 -10.43
C SER A 416 -16.19 -5.06 -9.80
N ASN A 417 -15.58 -5.35 -8.65
CA ASN A 417 -15.94 -6.53 -7.83
C ASN A 417 -16.80 -6.17 -6.61
N ARG A 418 -17.19 -4.88 -6.45
CA ARG A 418 -18.04 -4.44 -5.36
C ARG A 418 -19.39 -5.18 -5.39
N GLY A 419 -19.70 -5.86 -4.30
CA GLY A 419 -20.89 -6.69 -4.15
C GLY A 419 -20.73 -8.15 -4.59
N ASP A 420 -19.57 -8.54 -5.10
CA ASP A 420 -19.28 -9.87 -5.65
C ASP A 420 -17.88 -10.38 -5.25
N MET A 421 -17.51 -10.19 -3.98
CA MET A 421 -16.19 -10.52 -3.43
C MET A 421 -15.95 -12.04 -3.45
N GLY A 422 -15.05 -12.55 -4.29
CA GLY A 422 -14.79 -13.98 -4.48
C GLY A 422 -15.69 -14.64 -5.52
N GLY A 423 -16.52 -13.86 -6.21
CA GLY A 423 -17.32 -14.28 -7.35
C GLY A 423 -16.52 -14.22 -8.64
N MET A 424 -16.79 -13.21 -9.46
CA MET A 424 -16.19 -13.06 -10.79
C MET A 424 -14.71 -12.70 -10.78
N ASP A 425 -14.19 -12.12 -9.70
CA ASP A 425 -12.75 -11.89 -9.55
C ASP A 425 -11.96 -13.22 -9.40
N PHE A 426 -12.54 -14.23 -8.76
CA PHE A 426 -11.98 -15.59 -8.80
C PHE A 426 -12.05 -16.20 -10.21
N GLU A 427 -13.15 -15.99 -10.93
CA GLU A 427 -13.28 -16.46 -12.32
C GLU A 427 -12.27 -15.79 -13.26
N ASP A 428 -11.93 -14.52 -13.03
CA ASP A 428 -10.87 -13.83 -13.76
C ASP A 428 -9.52 -14.55 -13.59
N VAL A 429 -9.22 -15.04 -12.38
CA VAL A 429 -8.00 -15.83 -12.11
C VAL A 429 -8.02 -17.16 -12.87
N ILE A 430 -9.14 -17.91 -12.82
CA ILE A 430 -9.27 -19.21 -13.49
C ILE A 430 -9.16 -19.06 -15.01
N THR A 431 -9.83 -18.07 -15.59
CA THR A 431 -9.77 -17.78 -17.02
C THR A 431 -8.36 -17.36 -17.45
N GLY A 432 -7.62 -16.63 -16.61
CA GLY A 432 -6.22 -16.28 -16.85
C GLY A 432 -5.30 -17.50 -16.90
N ILE A 433 -5.47 -18.45 -15.97
CA ILE A 433 -4.73 -19.73 -15.99
C ILE A 433 -5.02 -20.49 -17.29
N ASN A 434 -6.29 -20.58 -17.69
CA ASN A 434 -6.71 -21.26 -18.91
C ASN A 434 -6.16 -20.58 -20.17
N TYR A 435 -6.14 -19.25 -20.20
CA TYR A 435 -5.50 -18.48 -21.26
C TYR A 435 -4.02 -18.83 -21.38
N LEU A 436 -3.25 -18.81 -20.29
CA LEU A 436 -1.83 -19.15 -20.31
C LEU A 436 -1.56 -20.60 -20.74
N LYS A 437 -2.43 -21.55 -20.35
CA LYS A 437 -2.38 -22.93 -20.85
C LYS A 437 -2.61 -23.00 -22.35
N LYS A 438 -3.64 -22.32 -22.87
CA LYS A 438 -3.98 -22.28 -24.30
C LYS A 438 -2.84 -21.67 -25.13
N GLN A 439 -2.14 -20.67 -24.60
CA GLN A 439 -0.96 -20.07 -25.23
C GLN A 439 0.30 -20.96 -25.14
N GLY A 440 0.23 -22.14 -24.51
CA GLY A 440 1.37 -23.03 -24.33
C GLY A 440 2.43 -22.51 -23.35
N LYS A 441 2.11 -21.45 -22.60
CA LYS A 441 2.97 -20.84 -21.57
C LYS A 441 3.00 -21.68 -20.29
N ILE A 442 1.92 -22.40 -20.01
CA ILE A 442 1.81 -23.37 -18.92
C ILE A 442 1.44 -24.73 -19.52
N LYS A 443 2.31 -25.73 -19.35
CA LYS A 443 2.08 -27.12 -19.81
C LYS A 443 2.03 -28.14 -18.68
N THR A 444 2.46 -27.75 -17.48
CA THR A 444 2.37 -28.57 -16.28
C THR A 444 0.96 -28.54 -15.66
N ASP A 445 0.63 -29.57 -14.89
CA ASP A 445 -0.52 -29.62 -13.97
C ASP A 445 -0.16 -29.20 -12.53
N ARG A 446 1.12 -28.90 -12.25
CA ARG A 446 1.62 -28.41 -10.95
C ARG A 446 1.34 -26.93 -10.77
N ILE A 447 0.07 -26.62 -10.53
CA ILE A 447 -0.41 -25.26 -10.30
C ILE A 447 -0.76 -25.12 -8.82
N TYR A 448 -0.21 -24.09 -8.20
CA TYR A 448 -0.42 -23.75 -6.80
C TYR A 448 -1.00 -22.35 -6.68
N ILE A 449 -1.64 -22.05 -5.56
CA ILE A 449 -2.16 -20.71 -5.27
C ILE A 449 -1.67 -20.22 -3.91
N THR A 450 -1.33 -18.93 -3.84
CA THR A 450 -1.02 -18.25 -2.57
C THR A 450 -1.36 -16.77 -2.64
N GLY A 451 -1.62 -16.17 -1.49
CA GLY A 451 -1.91 -14.76 -1.37
C GLY A 451 -2.07 -14.33 0.09
N GLY A 452 -1.98 -13.02 0.31
CA GLY A 452 -2.15 -12.37 1.62
C GLY A 452 -3.44 -11.56 1.69
N SER A 453 -4.05 -11.43 2.87
CA SER A 453 -5.25 -10.60 3.07
C SER A 453 -6.41 -11.06 2.17
N TYR A 454 -6.98 -10.20 1.34
CA TYR A 454 -7.93 -10.62 0.31
C TYR A 454 -7.40 -11.73 -0.62
N GLY A 455 -6.10 -11.73 -0.94
CA GLY A 455 -5.47 -12.83 -1.68
C GLY A 455 -5.40 -14.13 -0.87
N GLY A 456 -5.33 -14.03 0.47
CA GLY A 456 -5.48 -15.16 1.37
C GLY A 456 -6.91 -15.69 1.36
N TYR A 457 -7.91 -14.80 1.40
CA TYR A 457 -9.32 -15.16 1.21
C TYR A 457 -9.52 -15.92 -0.11
N ILE A 458 -9.04 -15.39 -1.24
CA ILE A 458 -9.13 -16.08 -2.54
C ILE A 458 -8.37 -17.42 -2.52
N SER A 459 -7.24 -17.52 -1.84
CA SER A 459 -6.48 -18.78 -1.72
C SER A 459 -7.20 -19.84 -0.89
N ALA A 460 -7.90 -19.44 0.18
CA ALA A 460 -8.77 -20.30 0.98
C ALA A 460 -10.07 -20.66 0.22
N LEU A 461 -10.62 -19.72 -0.52
CA LEU A 461 -11.79 -19.90 -1.37
C LEU A 461 -11.52 -20.89 -2.52
N ALA A 462 -10.33 -20.82 -3.11
CA ALA A 462 -9.97 -21.64 -4.26
C ALA A 462 -10.14 -23.14 -4.02
N ILE A 463 -9.80 -23.62 -2.82
CA ILE A 463 -9.94 -25.05 -2.47
C ILE A 463 -11.40 -25.49 -2.28
N MET A 464 -12.31 -24.52 -2.14
CA MET A 464 -13.75 -24.72 -2.05
C MET A 464 -14.45 -24.56 -3.41
N LYS A 465 -13.75 -24.11 -4.46
CA LYS A 465 -14.36 -23.82 -5.77
C LYS A 465 -13.69 -24.52 -6.94
N SER A 466 -12.47 -25.05 -6.78
CA SER A 466 -11.71 -25.60 -7.91
C SER A 466 -10.73 -26.71 -7.51
N ASP A 467 -10.70 -27.74 -8.34
CA ASP A 467 -9.74 -28.87 -8.27
C ASP A 467 -8.46 -28.62 -9.10
N ILE A 468 -8.28 -27.43 -9.71
CA ILE A 468 -7.10 -27.14 -10.56
C ILE A 468 -5.80 -27.03 -9.76
N PHE A 469 -5.88 -26.70 -8.48
CA PHE A 469 -4.72 -26.41 -7.63
C PHE A 469 -4.26 -27.68 -6.89
N LYS A 470 -2.97 -27.99 -7.00
CA LYS A 470 -2.32 -29.12 -6.30
C LYS A 470 -2.12 -28.86 -4.82
N ALA A 471 -1.96 -27.60 -4.43
CA ALA A 471 -1.90 -27.14 -3.04
C ALA A 471 -2.20 -25.63 -2.97
N SER A 472 -2.70 -25.20 -1.81
CA SER A 472 -2.97 -23.79 -1.50
C SER A 472 -2.21 -23.35 -0.25
N VAL A 473 -1.72 -22.11 -0.24
CA VAL A 473 -1.17 -21.45 0.94
C VAL A 473 -1.95 -20.16 1.17
N SER A 474 -2.66 -20.05 2.30
CA SER A 474 -3.43 -18.85 2.64
C SER A 474 -2.69 -18.07 3.73
N LEU A 475 -2.35 -16.80 3.45
CA LEU A 475 -1.68 -15.91 4.41
C LEU A 475 -2.67 -14.85 4.92
N TYR A 476 -2.87 -14.79 6.24
CA TYR A 476 -3.70 -13.79 6.93
C TYR A 476 -4.99 -13.35 6.20
N GLY A 477 -5.75 -14.32 5.69
CA GLY A 477 -6.95 -14.11 4.88
C GLY A 477 -8.27 -14.27 5.63
N ILE A 478 -9.36 -13.91 4.97
CA ILE A 478 -10.71 -14.03 5.51
C ILE A 478 -11.25 -15.43 5.18
N SER A 479 -11.98 -16.04 6.09
CA SER A 479 -12.65 -17.34 5.90
C SER A 479 -14.16 -17.24 6.12
N ASP A 480 -14.58 -16.30 6.96
CA ASP A 480 -15.95 -16.02 7.37
C ASP A 480 -16.19 -14.51 7.43
N TRP A 481 -17.01 -14.01 6.51
CA TRP A 481 -17.34 -12.59 6.41
C TRP A 481 -18.20 -12.07 7.57
N ILE A 482 -19.00 -12.93 8.21
CA ILE A 482 -19.87 -12.54 9.33
C ILE A 482 -19.00 -12.33 10.57
N SER A 483 -18.15 -13.31 10.91
CA SER A 483 -17.26 -13.16 12.06
C SER A 483 -16.26 -12.04 11.81
N PHE A 484 -15.76 -11.87 10.58
CA PHE A 484 -14.90 -10.75 10.20
C PHE A 484 -15.54 -9.40 10.55
N HIS A 485 -16.79 -9.16 10.11
CA HIS A 485 -17.49 -7.90 10.38
C HIS A 485 -17.57 -7.59 11.88
N GLY A 486 -17.80 -8.62 12.71
CA GLY A 486 -18.00 -8.46 14.15
C GLY A 486 -16.74 -8.28 14.99
N VAL A 487 -15.55 -8.67 14.48
CA VAL A 487 -14.30 -8.66 15.27
C VAL A 487 -13.16 -7.85 14.65
N SER A 488 -13.25 -7.51 13.36
CA SER A 488 -12.26 -6.68 12.68
C SER A 488 -12.39 -5.22 13.10
N ASN A 489 -11.26 -4.50 13.17
CA ASN A 489 -11.30 -3.03 13.26
C ASN A 489 -11.59 -2.34 11.90
N LEU A 490 -11.95 -3.11 10.85
CA LEU A 490 -12.29 -2.65 9.50
C LEU A 490 -13.78 -2.86 9.15
N TYR A 491 -14.70 -2.81 10.11
CA TYR A 491 -16.13 -3.12 9.91
C TYR A 491 -16.91 -2.21 8.91
N ASN A 492 -16.33 -1.12 8.42
CA ASN A 492 -16.88 -0.34 7.31
C ASN A 492 -16.30 -0.76 5.96
N TRP A 493 -15.09 -1.32 5.95
CA TRP A 493 -14.44 -1.82 4.74
C TRP A 493 -15.29 -2.89 4.06
N ASP A 494 -15.76 -3.88 4.84
CA ASP A 494 -16.57 -4.97 4.29
C ASP A 494 -17.93 -4.46 3.83
N ARG A 495 -18.56 -3.51 4.54
CA ARG A 495 -19.80 -2.87 4.10
C ARG A 495 -19.64 -2.20 2.73
N VAL A 496 -18.56 -1.45 2.53
CA VAL A 496 -18.26 -0.78 1.25
C VAL A 496 -18.08 -1.81 0.14
N HIS A 497 -17.28 -2.85 0.38
CA HIS A 497 -16.89 -3.84 -0.63
C HIS A 497 -17.99 -4.88 -0.92
N MET A 498 -18.72 -5.35 0.09
CA MET A 498 -19.85 -6.27 -0.07
C MET A 498 -21.13 -5.58 -0.55
N ASN A 499 -21.17 -4.24 -0.44
CA ASN A 499 -22.30 -3.41 -0.84
C ASN A 499 -23.64 -3.99 -0.36
N ASP A 500 -23.70 -4.29 0.93
CA ASP A 500 -24.85 -4.89 1.61
C ASP A 500 -24.83 -4.56 3.09
N ASP A 501 -25.92 -4.88 3.76
CA ASP A 501 -25.93 -4.90 5.22
C ASP A 501 -25.30 -6.22 5.72
N PRO A 502 -24.20 -6.22 6.50
CA PRO A 502 -23.62 -7.41 7.13
C PRO A 502 -24.56 -8.16 8.05
N TYR A 503 -25.64 -7.55 8.52
CA TYR A 503 -26.67 -8.23 9.29
C TYR A 503 -27.73 -8.91 8.41
N ASN A 504 -27.70 -8.67 7.10
CA ASN A 504 -28.37 -9.49 6.09
C ASN A 504 -27.44 -10.63 5.66
N PHE A 505 -27.36 -11.66 6.51
CA PHE A 505 -26.36 -12.72 6.42
C PHE A 505 -26.30 -13.47 5.09
N ARG A 506 -27.37 -13.48 4.28
CA ARG A 506 -27.42 -14.26 3.03
C ARG A 506 -26.22 -14.01 2.11
N LYS A 507 -25.86 -12.75 1.85
CA LYS A 507 -24.73 -12.43 0.95
C LYS A 507 -23.40 -12.79 1.60
N TYR A 508 -23.23 -12.40 2.87
CA TYR A 508 -22.02 -12.65 3.64
C TYR A 508 -21.73 -14.14 3.80
N ASP A 509 -22.75 -14.96 4.08
CA ASP A 509 -22.66 -16.42 4.11
C ASP A 509 -22.25 -16.98 2.75
N GLY A 510 -22.89 -16.52 1.66
CA GLY A 510 -22.65 -17.01 0.30
C GLY A 510 -21.22 -16.83 -0.20
N PHE A 511 -20.51 -15.82 0.30
CA PHE A 511 -19.10 -15.57 -0.04
C PHE A 511 -18.11 -16.11 1.00
N SER A 512 -18.56 -16.66 2.12
CA SER A 512 -17.67 -17.18 3.16
C SER A 512 -17.20 -18.59 2.81
N ALA A 513 -15.87 -18.76 2.65
CA ALA A 513 -15.28 -20.05 2.28
C ALA A 513 -15.68 -21.19 3.24
N ILE A 514 -15.84 -20.89 4.53
CA ILE A 514 -16.23 -21.88 5.55
C ILE A 514 -17.66 -22.44 5.37
N ARG A 515 -18.54 -21.76 4.61
CA ARG A 515 -19.92 -22.21 4.33
C ARG A 515 -20.10 -22.89 2.97
N MET A 516 -19.05 -22.97 2.17
CA MET A 516 -19.16 -23.56 0.84
C MET A 516 -19.26 -25.09 0.91
N ASP A 517 -20.20 -25.66 0.16
CA ASP A 517 -20.40 -27.09 0.07
C ASP A 517 -19.60 -27.65 -1.11
N HIS A 518 -18.33 -27.97 -0.86
CA HIS A 518 -17.42 -28.56 -1.85
C HIS A 518 -16.57 -29.66 -1.22
N ASP A 519 -16.37 -30.75 -1.97
CA ASP A 519 -15.48 -31.84 -1.54
C ASP A 519 -14.01 -31.41 -1.68
N VAL A 520 -13.47 -30.76 -0.66
CA VAL A 520 -12.08 -30.30 -0.62
C VAL A 520 -11.13 -31.48 -0.74
N LYS A 521 -10.30 -31.47 -1.79
CA LYS A 521 -9.20 -32.43 -2.01
C LYS A 521 -7.83 -31.78 -1.91
N THR A 522 -7.74 -30.49 -2.24
CA THR A 522 -6.49 -29.73 -2.26
C THR A 522 -5.95 -29.52 -0.84
N PRO A 523 -4.72 -29.95 -0.55
CA PRO A 523 -4.05 -29.64 0.71
C PRO A 523 -3.84 -28.15 0.89
N VAL A 524 -4.06 -27.66 2.11
CA VAL A 524 -3.89 -26.24 2.44
C VAL A 524 -2.97 -26.01 3.63
N LEU A 525 -2.12 -24.99 3.51
CA LEU A 525 -1.30 -24.45 4.60
C LEU A 525 -1.77 -23.03 4.93
N LEU A 526 -2.21 -22.86 6.16
CA LEU A 526 -2.64 -21.59 6.73
C LEU A 526 -1.47 -20.97 7.50
N MET A 527 -1.18 -19.69 7.27
CA MET A 527 -0.23 -18.91 8.09
C MET A 527 -0.81 -17.57 8.55
N HIS A 528 -0.67 -17.24 9.83
CA HIS A 528 -1.32 -16.04 10.42
C HIS A 528 -0.51 -15.40 11.55
N GLY A 529 -0.66 -14.10 11.75
CA GLY A 529 -0.11 -13.36 12.88
C GLY A 529 -1.13 -13.17 14.01
N VAL A 530 -0.79 -13.46 15.26
CA VAL A 530 -1.77 -13.37 16.37
C VAL A 530 -2.22 -11.93 16.65
N GLU A 531 -1.36 -10.95 16.38
CA GLU A 531 -1.60 -9.53 16.63
C GLU A 531 -2.27 -8.83 15.43
N ASP A 532 -2.89 -9.57 14.51
CA ASP A 532 -3.55 -9.02 13.32
C ASP A 532 -4.87 -8.32 13.69
N PRO A 533 -4.96 -6.98 13.58
CA PRO A 533 -6.17 -6.25 13.94
C PRO A 533 -7.20 -6.19 12.80
N TYR A 534 -6.75 -6.41 11.55
CA TYR A 534 -7.56 -6.29 10.35
C TYR A 534 -8.30 -7.59 10.08
N VAL A 535 -7.58 -8.71 10.07
CA VAL A 535 -8.13 -10.05 9.93
C VAL A 535 -7.78 -10.83 11.20
N PRO A 536 -8.64 -10.82 12.22
CA PRO A 536 -8.31 -11.45 13.50
C PRO A 536 -8.05 -12.95 13.36
N ILE A 537 -7.12 -13.47 14.18
CA ILE A 537 -6.68 -14.88 14.17
C ILE A 537 -7.83 -15.90 14.29
N GLY A 538 -8.99 -15.51 14.84
CA GLY A 538 -10.20 -16.31 14.90
C GLY A 538 -10.59 -16.93 13.55
N GLN A 539 -10.42 -16.16 12.46
CA GLN A 539 -10.67 -16.58 11.07
C GLN A 539 -9.92 -17.87 10.70
N TYR A 540 -8.70 -18.04 11.23
CA TYR A 540 -7.86 -19.19 10.92
C TYR A 540 -8.09 -20.35 11.87
N TYR A 541 -8.45 -20.08 13.12
CA TYR A 541 -8.82 -21.14 14.06
C TYR A 541 -10.13 -21.82 13.66
N GLU A 542 -11.15 -21.06 13.26
CA GLU A 542 -12.43 -21.62 12.81
C GLU A 542 -12.27 -22.40 11.51
N PHE A 543 -11.55 -21.86 10.52
CA PHE A 543 -11.35 -22.55 9.25
C PHE A 543 -10.47 -23.80 9.39
N TYR A 544 -9.41 -23.74 10.20
CA TYR A 544 -8.59 -24.91 10.52
C TYR A 544 -9.43 -26.04 11.15
N ARG A 545 -10.27 -25.72 12.14
CA ARG A 545 -11.15 -26.69 12.81
C ARG A 545 -12.15 -27.29 11.84
N PHE A 546 -12.84 -26.45 11.06
CA PHE A 546 -13.75 -26.88 10.02
C PHE A 546 -13.10 -27.92 9.09
N LEU A 547 -11.95 -27.57 8.49
CA LEU A 547 -11.24 -28.47 7.58
C LEU A 547 -10.77 -29.75 8.30
N LYS A 548 -10.29 -29.64 9.53
CA LYS A 548 -9.76 -30.77 10.29
C LYS A 548 -10.85 -31.77 10.66
N GLU A 549 -12.00 -31.29 11.11
CA GLU A 549 -13.17 -32.10 11.50
C GLU A 549 -13.80 -32.80 10.29
N HIS A 550 -13.73 -32.18 9.10
CA HIS A 550 -14.14 -32.79 7.82
C HIS A 550 -13.05 -33.68 7.20
N GLY A 551 -12.00 -34.01 7.95
CA GLY A 551 -10.94 -34.94 7.50
C GLY A 551 -10.03 -34.40 6.39
N LYS A 552 -10.00 -33.08 6.17
CA LYS A 552 -9.23 -32.45 5.09
C LYS A 552 -7.76 -32.26 5.47
N SER A 553 -6.88 -32.20 4.47
CA SER A 553 -5.43 -32.02 4.67
C SER A 553 -5.10 -30.55 4.94
N VAL A 554 -5.08 -30.16 6.21
CA VAL A 554 -4.78 -28.79 6.65
C VAL A 554 -3.61 -28.73 7.63
N ARG A 555 -2.76 -27.70 7.50
CA ARG A 555 -1.78 -27.28 8.51
C ARG A 555 -2.00 -25.80 8.84
N LEU A 556 -1.72 -25.41 10.08
CA LEU A 556 -1.77 -24.02 10.54
C LEU A 556 -0.45 -23.66 11.23
N LEU A 557 0.22 -22.61 10.76
CA LEU A 557 1.42 -22.02 11.34
C LEU A 557 1.09 -20.61 11.85
N VAL A 558 1.35 -20.36 13.14
CA VAL A 558 0.95 -19.11 13.80
C VAL A 558 2.18 -18.37 14.28
N TYR A 559 2.22 -17.06 14.04
CA TYR A 559 3.30 -16.15 14.45
C TYR A 559 2.81 -15.23 15.57
N PRO A 560 3.17 -15.48 16.85
CA PRO A 560 2.60 -14.77 17.99
C PRO A 560 2.85 -13.27 18.04
N ARG A 561 3.89 -12.78 17.36
CA ARG A 561 4.33 -11.38 17.39
C ARG A 561 4.05 -10.61 16.11
N GLU A 562 3.38 -11.23 15.14
CA GLU A 562 3.08 -10.60 13.85
C GLU A 562 1.62 -10.18 13.80
N GLY A 563 1.37 -9.12 13.03
CA GLY A 563 0.02 -8.65 12.71
C GLY A 563 -0.40 -9.04 11.29
N HIS A 564 -0.98 -8.08 10.56
CA HIS A 564 -1.43 -8.23 9.18
C HIS A 564 -0.27 -8.27 8.16
N GLY A 565 0.53 -9.32 8.23
CA GLY A 565 1.77 -9.48 7.45
C GLY A 565 2.96 -9.83 8.33
N PHE A 566 3.97 -10.47 7.72
CA PHE A 566 5.18 -10.88 8.42
C PHE A 566 6.30 -9.88 8.17
N THR A 567 6.90 -9.39 9.25
CA THR A 567 7.84 -8.27 9.21
C THR A 567 9.12 -8.54 9.99
N GLU A 568 9.12 -9.49 10.92
CA GLU A 568 10.34 -9.96 11.55
C GLU A 568 11.13 -10.84 10.57
N LYS A 569 12.45 -10.63 10.54
CA LYS A 569 13.36 -11.31 9.60
C LYS A 569 13.16 -12.83 9.55
N ASP A 570 13.18 -13.49 10.71
CA ASP A 570 13.12 -14.95 10.79
C ASP A 570 11.73 -15.49 10.45
N HIS A 571 10.67 -14.72 10.74
CA HIS A 571 9.31 -15.08 10.34
C HIS A 571 9.15 -14.99 8.82
N MET A 572 9.66 -13.94 8.18
CA MET A 572 9.69 -13.82 6.72
C MET A 572 10.43 -15.01 6.09
N ILE A 573 11.65 -15.31 6.56
CA ILE A 573 12.43 -16.47 6.07
C ILE A 573 11.63 -17.77 6.21
N THR A 574 11.03 -17.99 7.38
CA THR A 574 10.23 -19.19 7.67
C THR A 574 9.01 -19.29 6.77
N GLN A 575 8.29 -18.19 6.53
CA GLN A 575 7.11 -18.18 5.68
C GLN A 575 7.45 -18.60 4.25
N TYR A 576 8.48 -18.03 3.63
CA TYR A 576 8.89 -18.42 2.27
C TYR A 576 9.33 -19.88 2.23
N LYS A 577 10.15 -20.30 3.19
CA LYS A 577 10.62 -21.68 3.28
C LYS A 577 9.46 -22.66 3.38
N GLU A 578 8.56 -22.48 4.34
CA GLU A 578 7.42 -23.39 4.52
C GLU A 578 6.46 -23.36 3.33
N THR A 579 6.28 -22.22 2.67
CA THR A 579 5.48 -22.12 1.44
C THR A 579 6.09 -22.97 0.31
N ILE A 580 7.38 -22.79 0.03
CA ILE A 580 8.11 -23.51 -1.02
C ILE A 580 8.16 -25.01 -0.72
N ASP A 581 8.50 -25.37 0.52
CA ASP A 581 8.57 -26.76 0.97
C ASP A 581 7.19 -27.44 0.92
N PHE A 582 6.12 -26.72 1.23
CA PHE A 582 4.76 -27.25 1.14
C PHE A 582 4.37 -27.55 -0.32
N PHE A 583 4.56 -26.61 -1.24
CA PHE A 583 4.27 -26.86 -2.66
C PHE A 583 5.12 -27.99 -3.25
N ASN A 584 6.40 -28.09 -2.90
CA ASN A 584 7.27 -29.17 -3.39
C ASN A 584 6.86 -30.58 -2.93
N ARG A 585 6.04 -30.71 -1.87
CA ARG A 585 5.50 -32.01 -1.42
C ARG A 585 4.38 -32.54 -2.31
N TYR A 586 3.68 -31.68 -3.05
CA TYR A 586 2.48 -32.04 -3.81
C TYR A 586 2.74 -31.90 -5.31
N LYS A 587 3.32 -32.95 -5.90
CA LYS A 587 3.73 -32.98 -7.31
C LYS A 587 2.63 -33.33 -8.29
#